data_AF-A0A5R9NXV2-F1
#
_entry.id   AF-A0A5R9NXV2-F1
#
_cell.length_a   1.000
_cell.length_b   1.000
_cell.length_c   1.000
_cell.angle_alpha   90.00
_cell.angle_beta   90.00
_cell.angle_gamma   90.00
#
_symmetry.space_group_name_H-M   'P 1'
#
loop_
_entity.id
_entity.type
_entity.pdbx_description
1 polymer ?
#
loop_
_entity_poly.entity_id
_entity_poly.type
_entity_poly.pdbx_seq_one_letter_code
_entity_poly.pdbx_strand_id
1 'polypeptide(L)'
;MGERDFRFACKACGKCCDGPPQMSIREMYEHLDDFVLQANLMTQPVKTPFIRDRESHELTQMIANRSLELGSLRHFAYDSFHGDPEVLTTLSGTALGYPHKRRCTVLTSEGTCGIYERRPNTCRYVPGQHLLPPDRQDVAMKEFKARMSANCDWSDDAPLVLKDGRFLDPAISDAFAKAEADDLMDGRLLELLVETDCEFGDSNGDFGFSFSDLVNKSARTMQVDLPIVFFTYFMIALRDEGLLPDVYNVPSPAEVASRQIAVCERLINENIRLRDREARPHTEMLREMVAINKSAL
;
A
#
# COMPACT_ATOMS: atom_id res chain seq x y z
N MET A 1 -28.36 4.09 -20.75
CA MET A 1 -27.08 4.18 -20.05
C MET A 1 -26.18 3.12 -20.67
N GLY A 2 -24.96 3.47 -21.09
CA GLY A 2 -24.04 2.49 -21.66
C GLY A 2 -23.61 1.47 -20.62
N GLU A 3 -23.13 0.31 -21.06
CA GLU A 3 -22.63 -0.77 -20.17
C GLU A 3 -21.42 -0.33 -19.31
N ARG A 4 -20.80 0.81 -19.66
CA ARG A 4 -19.62 1.39 -19.02
C ARG A 4 -19.88 2.74 -18.35
N ASP A 5 -21.14 3.04 -18.05
CA ASP A 5 -21.57 4.24 -17.35
C ASP A 5 -21.93 3.90 -15.89
N PHE A 6 -21.48 4.71 -14.93
CA PHE A 6 -21.77 4.51 -13.51
C PHE A 6 -22.30 5.77 -12.85
N ARG A 7 -23.40 5.61 -12.11
CA ARG A 7 -23.95 6.59 -11.18
C ARG A 7 -23.57 6.24 -9.76
N PHE A 8 -23.09 7.21 -8.99
CA PHE A 8 -22.57 6.99 -7.65
C PHE A 8 -22.65 8.25 -6.79
N ALA A 9 -23.15 8.10 -5.57
CA ALA A 9 -22.91 9.09 -4.51
C ALA A 9 -22.51 8.38 -3.21
N CYS A 10 -21.44 8.84 -2.59
CA CYS A 10 -21.06 8.34 -1.27
C CYS A 10 -22.03 8.90 -0.21
N LYS A 11 -22.80 8.03 0.45
CA LYS A 11 -23.71 8.40 1.56
C LYS A 11 -23.04 8.36 2.94
N ALA A 12 -21.80 7.89 2.99
CA ALA A 12 -21.11 7.55 4.24
C ALA A 12 -19.59 7.78 4.12
N CYS A 13 -19.18 8.90 3.53
CA CYS A 13 -17.77 9.15 3.24
C CYS A 13 -16.92 9.05 4.52
N GLY A 14 -15.87 8.24 4.45
CA GLY A 14 -15.01 7.94 5.60
C GLY A 14 -15.54 6.89 6.58
N LYS A 15 -16.78 6.40 6.46
CA LYS A 15 -17.35 5.33 7.32
C LYS A 15 -17.14 3.92 6.80
N CYS A 16 -16.78 3.80 5.53
CA CYS A 16 -16.57 2.53 4.83
C CYS A 16 -15.13 2.00 4.92
N CYS A 17 -14.24 2.71 5.61
CA CYS A 17 -12.83 2.35 5.72
C CYS A 17 -12.63 1.22 6.74
N ASP A 18 -12.36 0.01 6.24
CA ASP A 18 -12.21 -1.23 7.02
C ASP A 18 -10.84 -1.89 6.88
N GLY A 19 -9.87 -1.19 6.29
CA GLY A 19 -8.55 -1.72 5.99
C GLY A 19 -7.50 -0.62 5.86
N PRO A 20 -6.22 -0.99 6.00
CA PRO A 20 -5.12 -0.05 5.85
C PRO A 20 -5.06 0.49 4.42
N PRO A 21 -4.73 1.78 4.23
CA PRO A 21 -4.42 2.30 2.92
C PRO A 21 -3.08 1.73 2.43
N GLN A 22 -3.02 1.42 1.12
CA GLN A 22 -1.77 1.47 0.39
C GLN A 22 -1.45 2.95 0.10
N MET A 23 -0.16 3.26 0.02
CA MET A 23 0.36 4.60 -0.18
C MET A 23 1.75 4.53 -0.80
N SER A 24 2.24 5.66 -1.32
CA SER A 24 3.63 5.74 -1.74
C SER A 24 4.60 5.74 -0.55
N ILE A 25 5.89 5.48 -0.79
CA ILE A 25 6.92 5.55 0.25
C ILE A 25 7.01 6.97 0.85
N ARG A 26 6.80 8.00 0.04
CA ARG A 26 6.75 9.38 0.53
C ARG A 26 5.56 9.62 1.45
N GLU A 27 4.35 9.29 1.01
CA GLU A 27 3.13 9.42 1.81
C GLU A 27 3.21 8.60 3.11
N MET A 28 3.90 7.46 3.08
CA MET A 28 4.16 6.67 4.28
C MET A 28 4.83 7.48 5.39
N TYR A 29 5.86 8.28 5.09
CA TYR A 29 6.50 9.12 6.09
C TYR A 29 5.61 10.28 6.58
N GLU A 30 4.69 10.77 5.75
CA GLU A 30 3.70 11.78 6.14
C GLU A 30 2.66 11.23 7.14
N HIS A 31 2.51 9.92 7.21
CA HIS A 31 1.53 9.21 8.05
C HIS A 31 2.12 8.49 9.27
N LEU A 32 3.34 8.82 9.67
CA LEU A 32 4.05 8.22 10.82
C LEU A 32 3.30 8.26 12.15
N ASP A 33 2.39 9.22 12.36
CA ASP A 33 1.61 9.34 13.61
C ASP A 33 0.21 8.69 13.53
N ASP A 34 -0.19 8.25 12.34
CA ASP A 34 -1.54 7.79 12.04
C ASP A 34 -1.66 6.28 12.11
N PHE A 35 -0.64 5.60 11.56
CA PHE A 35 -0.64 4.17 11.34
C PHE A 35 0.64 3.53 11.87
N VAL A 36 0.55 2.23 12.13
CA VAL A 36 1.72 1.36 12.22
C VAL A 36 2.10 1.00 10.79
N LEU A 37 3.29 1.40 10.34
CA LEU A 37 3.64 1.43 8.92
C LEU A 37 4.71 0.39 8.57
N GLN A 38 4.62 -0.09 7.33
CA GLN A 38 5.52 -1.06 6.74
C GLN A 38 5.81 -0.68 5.29
N ALA A 39 7.06 -0.84 4.87
CA ALA A 39 7.37 -0.92 3.45
C ALA A 39 7.00 -2.32 2.96
N ASN A 40 6.40 -2.40 1.79
CA ASN A 40 5.81 -3.61 1.26
C ASN A 40 6.38 -3.88 -0.13
N LEU A 41 7.02 -5.04 -0.27
CA LEU A 41 7.44 -5.61 -1.54
C LEU A 41 6.39 -6.62 -1.98
N MET A 42 5.62 -6.29 -3.01
CA MET A 42 4.63 -7.19 -3.58
C MET A 42 5.17 -7.77 -4.86
N THR A 43 5.14 -9.10 -4.96
CA THR A 43 5.57 -9.80 -6.15
C THR A 43 4.39 -10.53 -6.79
N GLN A 44 4.24 -10.37 -8.10
CA GLN A 44 3.24 -11.06 -8.91
C GLN A 44 3.89 -11.70 -10.13
N PRO A 45 3.40 -12.85 -10.60
CA PRO A 45 3.91 -13.45 -11.83
C PRO A 45 3.46 -12.65 -13.06
N VAL A 46 4.36 -12.44 -14.02
CA VAL A 46 4.04 -11.78 -15.31
C VAL A 46 3.00 -12.58 -16.08
N LYS A 47 3.08 -13.90 -16.00
CA LYS A 47 2.11 -14.82 -16.60
C LYS A 47 1.32 -15.48 -15.49
N THR A 48 0.00 -15.35 -15.55
CA THR A 48 -0.93 -15.96 -14.60
C THR A 48 -1.64 -17.16 -15.23
N PRO A 49 -0.99 -18.35 -15.36
CA PRO A 49 -1.57 -19.51 -16.04
C PRO A 49 -2.80 -20.09 -15.31
N PHE A 50 -3.03 -19.68 -14.07
CA PHE A 50 -4.15 -20.17 -13.24
C PHE A 50 -5.43 -19.33 -13.41
N ILE A 51 -5.35 -18.13 -13.99
CA ILE A 51 -6.54 -17.31 -14.28
C ILE A 51 -7.15 -17.85 -15.57
N ARG A 52 -8.31 -18.50 -15.44
CA ARG A 52 -8.98 -19.21 -16.54
C ARG A 52 -9.98 -18.36 -17.29
N ASP A 53 -10.55 -17.35 -16.64
CA ASP A 53 -11.51 -16.46 -17.29
C ASP A 53 -10.77 -15.35 -18.05
N ARG A 54 -11.26 -15.08 -19.25
CA ARG A 54 -10.58 -14.17 -20.19
C ARG A 54 -10.55 -12.73 -19.66
N GLU A 55 -11.63 -12.27 -19.03
CA GLU A 55 -11.75 -10.90 -18.54
C GLU A 55 -10.76 -10.61 -17.41
N SER A 56 -10.67 -11.49 -16.39
CA SER A 56 -9.70 -11.33 -15.31
C SER A 56 -8.26 -11.52 -15.80
N HIS A 57 -8.03 -12.37 -16.81
CA HIS A 57 -6.72 -12.51 -17.42
C HIS A 57 -6.30 -11.21 -18.12
N GLU A 58 -7.17 -10.62 -18.94
CA GLU A 58 -6.93 -9.34 -19.60
C GLU A 58 -6.72 -8.21 -18.59
N LEU A 59 -7.51 -8.15 -17.52
CA LEU A 59 -7.36 -7.16 -16.45
C LEU A 59 -6.01 -7.29 -15.74
N THR A 60 -5.64 -8.51 -15.35
CA THR A 60 -4.38 -8.78 -14.66
C THR A 60 -3.20 -8.41 -15.54
N GLN A 61 -3.27 -8.70 -16.85
CA GLN A 61 -2.23 -8.30 -17.80
C GLN A 61 -2.16 -6.78 -17.99
N MET A 62 -3.30 -6.07 -17.99
CA MET A 62 -3.30 -4.60 -18.04
C MET A 62 -2.61 -4.00 -16.82
N ILE A 63 -2.94 -4.48 -15.62
CA ILE A 63 -2.31 -4.04 -14.37
C ILE A 63 -0.82 -4.37 -14.39
N ALA A 64 -0.42 -5.60 -14.73
CA ALA A 64 0.98 -6.00 -14.79
C ALA A 64 1.80 -5.16 -15.77
N ASN A 65 1.28 -4.92 -16.98
CA ASN A 65 1.94 -4.05 -17.97
C ASN A 65 2.05 -2.61 -17.47
N ARG A 66 0.99 -2.07 -16.85
CA ARG A 66 1.01 -0.72 -16.29
C ARG A 66 1.98 -0.60 -15.13
N SER A 67 2.02 -1.58 -14.22
CA SER A 67 2.99 -1.64 -13.13
C SER A 67 4.43 -1.67 -13.66
N LEU A 68 4.70 -2.38 -14.76
CA LEU A 68 6.01 -2.37 -15.42
C LEU A 68 6.34 -0.98 -16.00
N GLU A 69 5.40 -0.31 -16.65
CA GLU A 69 5.58 1.07 -17.14
C GLU A 69 5.85 2.06 -16.00
N LEU A 70 5.31 1.79 -14.81
CA LEU A 70 5.48 2.59 -13.60
C LEU A 70 6.69 2.14 -12.75
N GLY A 71 7.61 1.34 -13.29
CA GLY A 71 8.90 1.04 -12.65
C GLY A 71 8.89 -0.18 -11.72
N SER A 72 7.96 -1.12 -11.90
CA SER A 72 8.09 -2.43 -11.23
C SER A 72 9.34 -3.16 -11.68
N LEU A 73 10.04 -3.77 -10.74
CA LEU A 73 11.22 -4.57 -11.03
C LEU A 73 10.83 -5.92 -11.65
N ARG A 74 11.24 -6.15 -12.89
CA ARG A 74 11.04 -7.41 -13.61
C ARG A 74 12.24 -8.34 -13.40
N HIS A 75 12.00 -9.52 -12.86
CA HIS A 75 13.06 -10.50 -12.57
C HIS A 75 12.53 -11.94 -12.54
N PHE A 76 13.38 -12.92 -12.17
CA PHE A 76 13.01 -14.32 -12.09
C PHE A 76 12.93 -14.80 -10.64
N ALA A 77 11.85 -15.49 -10.29
CA ALA A 77 11.70 -16.12 -8.99
C ALA A 77 12.45 -17.46 -8.93
N TYR A 78 13.78 -17.40 -8.78
CA TYR A 78 14.63 -18.58 -8.65
C TYR A 78 14.22 -19.45 -7.45
N ASP A 79 14.30 -20.76 -7.62
CA ASP A 79 13.94 -21.78 -6.62
C ASP A 79 12.47 -21.76 -6.18
N SER A 80 11.58 -21.16 -6.98
CA SER A 80 10.15 -21.26 -6.76
C SER A 80 9.59 -22.58 -7.33
N PHE A 81 8.55 -23.12 -6.68
CA PHE A 81 7.97 -24.45 -6.93
C PHE A 81 7.44 -24.69 -8.37
N HIS A 82 7.48 -23.68 -9.26
CA HIS A 82 6.85 -23.71 -10.58
C HIS A 82 7.75 -23.27 -11.74
N GLY A 83 9.07 -23.45 -11.60
CA GLY A 83 10.02 -23.27 -12.70
C GLY A 83 10.28 -21.81 -12.99
N ASP A 84 11.24 -21.24 -12.25
CA ASP A 84 11.78 -19.87 -12.33
C ASP A 84 10.91 -18.90 -13.15
N PRO A 85 9.67 -18.62 -12.70
CA PRO A 85 8.75 -17.81 -13.43
C PRO A 85 9.25 -16.37 -13.40
N GLU A 86 8.98 -15.68 -14.50
CA GLU A 86 9.18 -14.25 -14.56
C GLU A 86 8.13 -13.54 -13.71
N VAL A 87 8.60 -12.63 -12.86
CA VAL A 87 7.80 -11.91 -11.86
C VAL A 87 8.05 -10.40 -11.94
N LEU A 88 7.08 -9.63 -11.45
CA LEU A 88 7.17 -8.19 -11.23
C LEU A 88 7.11 -7.94 -9.73
N THR A 89 8.05 -7.16 -9.21
CA THR A 89 8.05 -6.70 -7.82
C THR A 89 7.82 -5.20 -7.76
N THR A 90 6.87 -4.78 -6.94
CA THR A 90 6.61 -3.36 -6.64
C THR A 90 7.02 -3.05 -5.21
N LEU A 91 7.43 -1.80 -4.99
CA LEU A 91 7.64 -1.22 -3.67
C LEU A 91 6.51 -0.25 -3.37
N SER A 92 5.95 -0.32 -2.17
CA SER A 92 4.94 0.63 -1.70
C SER A 92 4.98 0.76 -0.18
N GLY A 93 4.34 1.80 0.36
CA GLY A 93 4.01 1.90 1.77
C GLY A 93 2.65 1.25 2.07
N THR A 94 2.54 0.61 3.22
CA THR A 94 1.27 0.10 3.73
C THR A 94 1.16 0.32 5.23
N ALA A 95 -0.07 0.44 5.72
CA ALA A 95 -0.34 0.32 7.13
C ALA A 95 -0.57 -1.15 7.51
N LEU A 96 -0.14 -1.52 8.71
CA LEU A 96 -0.40 -2.84 9.28
C LEU A 96 -1.90 -3.07 9.39
N GLY A 97 -2.39 -4.16 8.81
CA GLY A 97 -3.81 -4.49 8.82
C GLY A 97 -4.33 -4.86 10.21
N TYR A 98 -5.51 -4.32 10.55
CA TYR A 98 -6.26 -4.69 11.76
C TYR A 98 -7.54 -5.45 11.37
N PRO A 99 -7.47 -6.78 11.13
CA PRO A 99 -8.59 -7.59 10.65
C PRO A 99 -9.77 -7.74 11.63
N HIS A 100 -9.75 -7.15 12.84
CA HIS A 100 -10.89 -7.27 13.76
C HIS A 100 -11.80 -6.05 13.72
N LYS A 101 -13.05 -6.26 13.22
CA LYS A 101 -14.35 -5.58 13.46
C LYS A 101 -14.44 -4.07 13.74
N ARG A 102 -13.34 -3.32 13.76
CA ARG A 102 -13.25 -1.92 14.10
C ARG A 102 -12.25 -1.30 13.15
N ARG A 103 -12.83 -0.72 12.10
CA ARG A 103 -12.60 0.65 11.62
C ARG A 103 -11.15 1.11 11.65
N CYS A 104 -10.66 1.57 10.50
CA CYS A 104 -9.40 2.29 10.34
C CYS A 104 -9.02 3.13 11.58
N THR A 105 -7.76 3.04 12.02
CA THR A 105 -7.25 3.62 13.29
C THR A 105 -7.39 5.14 13.38
N VAL A 106 -7.59 5.80 12.24
CA VAL A 106 -7.78 7.25 12.13
C VAL A 106 -9.24 7.66 11.93
N LEU A 107 -10.21 6.79 12.18
CA LEU A 107 -11.61 7.22 12.18
C LEU A 107 -11.88 8.16 13.36
N THR A 108 -12.63 9.22 13.10
CA THR A 108 -13.13 10.14 14.12
C THR A 108 -14.16 9.44 15.02
N SER A 109 -14.54 10.10 16.13
CA SER A 109 -15.63 9.65 16.99
C SER A 109 -16.97 9.50 16.25
N GLU A 110 -17.16 10.21 15.14
CA GLU A 110 -18.34 10.14 14.28
C GLU A 110 -18.25 9.00 13.24
N GLY A 111 -17.12 8.30 13.22
CA GLY A 111 -16.80 7.24 12.27
C GLY A 111 -16.40 7.74 10.89
N THR A 112 -16.08 9.02 10.71
CA THR A 112 -15.58 9.56 9.44
C THR A 112 -14.05 9.48 9.37
N CYS A 113 -13.46 9.59 8.18
CA CYS A 113 -12.01 9.51 8.01
C CYS A 113 -11.34 10.78 8.56
N GLY A 114 -10.53 10.67 9.62
CA GLY A 114 -9.84 11.81 10.25
C GLY A 114 -8.70 12.40 9.41
N ILE A 115 -8.26 11.68 8.38
CA ILE A 115 -7.20 12.13 7.46
C ILE A 115 -7.73 12.45 6.06
N TYR A 116 -9.04 12.68 5.91
CA TYR A 116 -9.69 12.75 4.59
C TYR A 116 -8.97 13.70 3.61
N GLU A 117 -8.64 14.91 4.04
CA GLU A 117 -7.97 15.92 3.18
C GLU A 117 -6.52 15.58 2.84
N ARG A 118 -5.88 14.72 3.63
CA ARG A 118 -4.49 14.30 3.47
C ARG A 118 -4.37 12.78 3.25
N ARG A 119 -5.42 12.17 2.67
CA ARG A 119 -5.44 10.73 2.40
C ARG A 119 -4.44 10.41 1.28
N PRO A 120 -3.85 9.20 1.28
CA PRO A 120 -3.01 8.75 0.19
C PRO A 120 -3.73 8.77 -1.16
N ASN A 121 -3.00 9.09 -2.24
CA ASN A 121 -3.53 9.10 -3.60
C ASN A 121 -4.04 7.71 -4.01
N THR A 122 -3.39 6.65 -3.53
CA THR A 122 -3.72 5.24 -3.81
C THR A 122 -4.68 4.61 -2.78
N CYS A 123 -5.36 5.44 -1.97
CA CYS A 123 -6.29 4.92 -0.97
C CYS A 123 -7.41 4.09 -1.63
N ARG A 124 -7.43 2.79 -1.33
CA ARG A 124 -8.36 1.78 -1.89
C ARG A 124 -9.86 2.10 -1.74
N TYR A 125 -10.24 3.11 -0.95
CA TYR A 125 -11.63 3.53 -0.77
C TYR A 125 -12.04 4.70 -1.67
N VAL A 126 -11.12 5.23 -2.48
CA VAL A 126 -11.44 6.11 -3.60
C VAL A 126 -11.96 5.26 -4.77
N PRO A 127 -13.02 5.67 -5.49
CA PRO A 127 -13.50 4.94 -6.66
C PRO A 127 -12.47 4.91 -7.79
N GLY A 128 -12.30 3.75 -8.43
CA GLY A 128 -11.39 3.55 -9.56
C GLY A 128 -10.03 2.95 -9.16
N GLN A 129 -9.11 2.89 -10.13
CA GLN A 129 -7.79 2.27 -9.99
C GLN A 129 -6.81 2.91 -10.98
N HIS A 130 -5.76 3.59 -10.50
CA HIS A 130 -4.80 4.30 -11.37
C HIS A 130 -3.97 3.35 -12.23
N LEU A 131 -3.82 2.08 -11.82
CA LEU A 131 -3.17 1.06 -12.64
C LEU A 131 -4.00 0.60 -13.86
N LEU A 132 -5.23 1.09 -14.01
CA LEU A 132 -6.05 0.81 -15.19
C LEU A 132 -6.02 1.96 -16.19
N PRO A 133 -6.05 1.66 -17.50
CA PRO A 133 -6.25 2.68 -18.52
C PRO A 133 -7.47 3.57 -18.24
N PRO A 134 -7.42 4.88 -18.55
CA PRO A 134 -8.50 5.81 -18.25
C PRO A 134 -9.87 5.42 -18.81
N ASP A 135 -9.93 4.66 -19.90
CA ASP A 135 -11.15 4.19 -20.55
C ASP A 135 -11.62 2.79 -20.08
N ARG A 136 -10.95 2.22 -19.08
CA ARG A 136 -11.25 0.92 -18.46
C ARG A 136 -11.57 1.01 -16.97
N GLN A 137 -11.84 2.22 -16.46
CA GLN A 137 -12.24 2.42 -15.07
C GLN A 137 -13.61 1.80 -14.75
N ASP A 138 -14.37 1.38 -15.78
CA ASP A 138 -15.61 0.62 -15.59
C ASP A 138 -15.37 -0.68 -14.81
N VAL A 139 -14.21 -1.32 -14.99
CA VAL A 139 -13.85 -2.55 -14.27
C VAL A 139 -13.65 -2.27 -12.78
N ALA A 140 -12.81 -1.29 -12.43
CA ALA A 140 -12.62 -0.88 -11.05
C ALA A 140 -13.92 -0.38 -10.40
N MET A 141 -14.79 0.29 -11.16
CA MET A 141 -16.10 0.72 -10.68
C MET A 141 -17.06 -0.45 -10.42
N LYS A 142 -17.02 -1.53 -11.21
CA LYS A 142 -17.79 -2.77 -10.94
C LYS A 142 -17.35 -3.40 -9.63
N GLU A 143 -16.04 -3.57 -9.42
CA GLU A 143 -15.49 -4.13 -8.18
C GLU A 143 -15.81 -3.25 -6.97
N PHE A 144 -15.62 -1.94 -7.12
CA PHE A 144 -15.95 -0.96 -6.09
C PHE A 144 -17.44 -1.02 -5.73
N LYS A 145 -18.34 -1.10 -6.72
CA LYS A 145 -19.78 -1.27 -6.49
C LYS A 145 -20.09 -2.56 -5.74
N ALA A 146 -19.48 -3.68 -6.12
CA ALA A 146 -19.69 -4.96 -5.45
C ALA A 146 -19.33 -4.87 -3.96
N ARG A 147 -18.18 -4.26 -3.64
CA ARG A 147 -17.69 -4.09 -2.26
C ARG A 147 -18.48 -3.05 -1.45
N MET A 148 -18.95 -1.98 -2.08
CA MET A 148 -19.48 -0.79 -1.39
C MET A 148 -21.01 -0.63 -1.51
N SER A 149 -21.69 -1.55 -2.20
CA SER A 149 -23.12 -1.48 -2.54
C SER A 149 -24.03 -1.15 -1.35
N ALA A 150 -23.78 -1.73 -0.17
CA ALA A 150 -24.60 -1.52 1.02
C ALA A 150 -24.48 -0.12 1.65
N ASN A 151 -23.40 0.62 1.35
CA ASN A 151 -23.03 1.86 2.06
C ASN A 151 -23.11 3.12 1.19
N CYS A 152 -23.45 2.99 -0.10
CA CYS A 152 -23.41 4.08 -1.08
C CYS A 152 -24.68 4.11 -1.94
N ASP A 153 -24.96 5.27 -2.54
CA ASP A 153 -26.02 5.40 -3.54
C ASP A 153 -25.53 4.97 -4.90
N TRP A 154 -26.27 4.05 -5.51
CA TRP A 154 -26.04 3.53 -6.86
C TRP A 154 -27.32 3.59 -7.71
N SER A 155 -28.34 4.32 -7.23
CA SER A 155 -29.62 4.46 -7.92
C SER A 155 -29.53 5.38 -9.13
N ASP A 156 -30.59 5.42 -9.93
CA ASP A 156 -30.67 6.32 -11.09
C ASP A 156 -30.69 7.81 -10.70
N ASP A 157 -31.04 8.11 -9.44
CA ASP A 157 -31.02 9.47 -8.87
C ASP A 157 -29.61 9.93 -8.48
N ALA A 158 -28.66 9.00 -8.33
CA ALA A 158 -27.26 9.34 -8.07
C ALA A 158 -26.62 10.04 -9.28
N PRO A 159 -25.66 10.95 -9.08
CA PRO A 159 -25.00 11.64 -10.18
C PRO A 159 -24.20 10.65 -11.03
N LEU A 160 -24.18 10.87 -12.34
CA LEU A 160 -23.31 10.15 -13.26
C LEU A 160 -21.87 10.58 -12.97
N VAL A 161 -21.01 9.62 -12.62
CA VAL A 161 -19.59 9.87 -12.28
C VAL A 161 -18.62 9.27 -13.29
N LEU A 162 -19.03 8.19 -13.96
CA LEU A 162 -18.26 7.53 -15.01
C LEU A 162 -19.10 7.48 -16.27
N LYS A 163 -18.53 7.88 -17.40
CA LYS A 163 -19.16 7.79 -18.72
C LYS A 163 -18.19 7.18 -19.72
N ASP A 164 -18.65 6.18 -20.47
CA ASP A 164 -17.84 5.48 -21.46
C ASP A 164 -16.49 4.98 -20.90
N GLY A 165 -16.50 4.53 -19.64
CA GLY A 165 -15.31 4.03 -18.94
C GLY A 165 -14.39 5.09 -18.35
N ARG A 166 -14.70 6.39 -18.48
CA ARG A 166 -13.88 7.53 -18.01
C ARG A 166 -14.59 8.32 -16.91
N PHE A 167 -13.83 8.79 -15.92
CA PHE A 167 -14.38 9.66 -14.88
C PHE A 167 -14.72 11.05 -15.45
N LEU A 168 -15.85 11.60 -15.00
CA LEU A 168 -16.30 12.95 -15.39
C LEU A 168 -15.69 14.05 -14.50
N ASP A 169 -15.30 13.69 -13.27
CA ASP A 169 -14.65 14.62 -12.34
C ASP A 169 -13.14 14.68 -12.62
N PRO A 170 -12.59 15.83 -13.06
CA PRO A 170 -11.17 15.97 -13.33
C PRO A 170 -10.30 15.76 -12.09
N ALA A 171 -10.82 16.02 -10.89
CA ALA A 171 -10.05 15.81 -9.66
C ALA A 171 -9.68 14.33 -9.43
N ILE A 172 -10.48 13.39 -9.96
CA ILE A 172 -10.15 11.95 -9.90
C ILE A 172 -9.00 11.65 -10.85
N SER A 173 -9.02 12.20 -12.07
CA SER A 173 -7.92 12.04 -13.02
C SER A 173 -6.62 12.68 -12.51
N ASP A 174 -6.69 13.84 -11.87
CA ASP A 174 -5.53 14.48 -11.25
C ASP A 174 -4.96 13.65 -10.09
N ALA A 175 -5.81 13.00 -9.29
CA ALA A 175 -5.38 12.10 -8.23
C ALA A 175 -4.69 10.84 -8.80
N PHE A 176 -5.19 10.27 -9.89
CA PHE A 176 -4.53 9.15 -10.56
C PHE A 176 -3.18 9.55 -11.15
N ALA A 177 -3.07 10.73 -11.77
CA ALA A 177 -1.79 11.21 -12.28
C ALA A 177 -0.75 11.40 -11.16
N LYS A 178 -1.17 11.84 -9.96
CA LYS A 178 -0.29 11.90 -8.78
C LYS A 178 0.12 10.52 -8.29
N ALA A 179 -0.82 9.58 -8.19
CA ALA A 179 -0.53 8.20 -7.82
C ALA A 179 0.46 7.54 -8.78
N GLU A 180 0.30 7.74 -10.10
CA GLU A 180 1.24 7.23 -11.10
C GLU A 180 2.63 7.87 -10.98
N ALA A 181 2.70 9.17 -10.68
CA ALA A 181 3.96 9.85 -10.45
C ALA A 181 4.66 9.31 -9.19
N ASP A 182 3.89 9.03 -8.13
CA ASP A 182 4.39 8.42 -6.92
C ASP A 182 4.90 6.98 -7.17
N ASP A 183 4.13 6.14 -7.89
CA ASP A 183 4.55 4.78 -8.26
C ASP A 183 5.85 4.79 -9.08
N LEU A 184 5.99 5.71 -10.04
CA LEU A 184 7.23 5.89 -10.82
C LEU A 184 8.44 6.24 -9.94
N MET A 185 8.23 7.05 -8.90
CA MET A 185 9.30 7.40 -7.96
C MET A 185 9.67 6.21 -7.09
N ASP A 186 8.68 5.46 -6.60
CA ASP A 186 8.88 4.28 -5.78
C ASP A 186 9.53 3.13 -6.58
N GLY A 187 9.20 2.99 -7.87
CA GLY A 187 9.85 2.06 -8.79
C GLY A 187 11.33 2.38 -9.01
N ARG A 188 11.67 3.66 -9.23
CA ARG A 188 13.08 4.09 -9.32
C ARG A 188 13.83 3.88 -8.00
N LEU A 189 13.17 4.12 -6.88
CA LEU A 189 13.75 3.86 -5.56
C LEU A 189 14.02 2.35 -5.38
N LEU A 190 13.09 1.49 -5.79
CA LEU A 190 13.29 0.05 -5.79
C LEU A 190 14.49 -0.38 -6.64
N GLU A 191 14.63 0.16 -7.85
CA GLU A 191 15.80 -0.09 -8.71
C GLU A 191 17.10 0.32 -7.99
N LEU A 192 17.16 1.54 -7.44
CA LEU A 192 18.34 2.03 -6.70
C LEU A 192 18.69 1.14 -5.51
N LEU A 193 17.70 0.74 -4.72
CA LEU A 193 17.90 -0.13 -3.56
C LEU A 193 18.50 -1.49 -3.93
N VAL A 194 18.12 -2.03 -5.09
CA VAL A 194 18.66 -3.30 -5.61
C VAL A 194 20.05 -3.11 -6.25
N GLU A 195 20.25 -2.04 -7.03
CA GLU A 195 21.54 -1.79 -7.71
C GLU A 195 22.68 -1.50 -6.74
N THR A 196 22.38 -0.78 -5.66
CA THR A 196 23.33 -0.51 -4.57
C THR A 196 23.50 -1.69 -3.62
N ASP A 197 22.62 -2.69 -3.75
CA ASP A 197 22.48 -3.84 -2.85
C ASP A 197 22.57 -3.43 -1.38
N CYS A 198 21.87 -2.35 -1.01
CA CYS A 198 21.97 -1.77 0.32
C CYS A 198 21.80 -2.86 1.39
N GLU A 199 22.78 -2.96 2.29
CA GLU A 199 22.77 -3.94 3.37
C GLU A 199 22.19 -3.32 4.64
N PHE A 200 21.28 -4.04 5.29
CA PHE A 200 20.92 -3.77 6.67
C PHE A 200 21.68 -4.75 7.55
N GLY A 201 22.57 -4.23 8.40
CA GLY A 201 23.21 -4.98 9.47
C GLY A 201 22.87 -4.35 10.81
N ASP A 202 22.59 -5.17 11.84
CA ASP A 202 22.62 -4.66 13.20
C ASP A 202 24.06 -4.22 13.56
N SER A 203 24.21 -3.41 14.61
CA SER A 203 25.52 -2.90 15.04
C SER A 203 26.53 -3.99 15.43
N ASN A 204 26.10 -5.26 15.51
CA ASN A 204 26.92 -6.42 15.88
C ASN A 204 27.26 -7.31 14.65
N GLY A 205 26.66 -7.06 13.48
CA GLY A 205 26.88 -7.83 12.26
C GLY A 205 26.24 -9.22 12.25
N ASP A 206 25.33 -9.52 13.19
CA ASP A 206 24.80 -10.88 13.39
C ASP A 206 23.54 -11.18 12.55
N PHE A 207 22.82 -10.14 12.12
CA PHE A 207 21.68 -10.24 11.20
C PHE A 207 21.84 -9.24 10.06
N GLY A 208 22.48 -9.70 8.98
CA GLY A 208 22.59 -8.98 7.72
C GLY A 208 21.60 -9.52 6.69
N PHE A 209 20.81 -8.66 6.06
CA PHE A 209 20.18 -8.99 4.77
C PHE A 209 20.33 -7.79 3.83
N SER A 210 20.62 -8.09 2.57
CA SER A 210 20.63 -7.05 1.54
C SER A 210 19.21 -6.77 1.05
N PHE A 211 19.02 -5.66 0.37
CA PHE A 211 17.73 -5.39 -0.27
C PHE A 211 17.40 -6.44 -1.36
N SER A 212 18.42 -6.97 -2.06
CA SER A 212 18.24 -8.07 -3.01
C SER A 212 17.74 -9.34 -2.32
N ASP A 213 18.17 -9.64 -1.09
CA ASP A 213 17.62 -10.76 -0.32
C ASP A 213 16.12 -10.60 -0.06
N LEU A 214 15.66 -9.37 0.21
CA LEU A 214 14.24 -9.07 0.41
C LEU A 214 13.44 -9.24 -0.87
N VAL A 215 13.96 -8.81 -2.01
CA VAL A 215 13.33 -9.00 -3.33
C VAL A 215 13.27 -10.49 -3.70
N ASN A 216 14.34 -11.23 -3.47
CA ASN A 216 14.36 -12.68 -3.69
C ASN A 216 13.38 -13.40 -2.76
N LYS A 217 13.28 -12.96 -1.50
CA LYS A 217 12.29 -13.45 -0.56
C LYS A 217 10.87 -13.16 -1.03
N SER A 218 10.57 -11.92 -1.45
CA SER A 218 9.23 -11.55 -1.94
C SER A 218 8.85 -12.33 -3.18
N ALA A 219 9.79 -12.65 -4.07
CA ALA A 219 9.53 -13.52 -5.22
C ALA A 219 9.15 -14.96 -4.85
N ARG A 220 9.61 -15.47 -3.70
CA ARG A 220 9.22 -16.78 -3.18
C ARG A 220 7.92 -16.75 -2.38
N THR A 221 7.69 -15.67 -1.63
CA THR A 221 6.53 -15.54 -0.73
C THR A 221 5.38 -14.72 -1.30
N MET A 222 5.53 -14.18 -2.51
CA MET A 222 4.68 -13.16 -3.16
C MET A 222 4.61 -11.81 -2.44
N GLN A 223 5.09 -11.73 -1.20
CA GLN A 223 5.03 -10.53 -0.39
C GLN A 223 6.12 -10.55 0.69
N VAL A 224 6.74 -9.39 0.93
CA VAL A 224 7.54 -9.10 2.12
C VAL A 224 7.10 -7.77 2.71
N ASP A 225 6.75 -7.78 4.00
CA ASP A 225 6.50 -6.56 4.76
C ASP A 225 7.70 -6.29 5.67
N LEU A 226 8.24 -5.08 5.57
CA LEU A 226 9.36 -4.61 6.36
C LEU A 226 8.88 -3.48 7.28
N PRO A 227 9.04 -3.58 8.61
CA PRO A 227 8.77 -2.47 9.52
C PRO A 227 9.43 -1.18 9.04
N ILE A 228 8.69 -0.06 9.05
CA ILE A 228 9.18 1.21 8.49
C ILE A 228 10.54 1.65 9.08
N VAL A 229 10.81 1.35 10.35
CA VAL A 229 12.09 1.67 10.99
C VAL A 229 13.27 0.99 10.30
N PHE A 230 13.14 -0.29 9.90
CA PHE A 230 14.18 -1.00 9.16
C PHE A 230 14.29 -0.47 7.73
N PHE A 231 13.17 -0.20 7.08
CA PHE A 231 13.19 0.43 5.76
C PHE A 231 13.88 1.80 5.77
N THR A 232 13.70 2.56 6.85
CA THR A 232 14.34 3.88 7.04
C THR A 232 15.87 3.78 7.00
N TYR A 233 16.48 2.70 7.49
CA TYR A 233 17.93 2.52 7.41
C TYR A 233 18.43 2.39 5.97
N PHE A 234 17.73 1.66 5.10
CA PHE A 234 18.06 1.60 3.68
C PHE A 234 17.98 2.99 3.02
N MET A 235 16.94 3.75 3.37
CA MET A 235 16.77 5.11 2.87
C MET A 235 17.89 6.05 3.35
N ILE A 236 18.34 5.90 4.61
CA ILE A 236 19.49 6.66 5.13
C ILE A 236 20.77 6.27 4.40
N ALA A 237 21.01 4.97 4.16
CA ALA A 237 22.19 4.52 3.43
C ALA A 237 22.26 5.17 2.04
N LEU A 238 21.16 5.14 1.27
CA LEU A 238 21.07 5.84 -0.02
C LEU A 238 21.30 7.35 0.10
N ARG A 239 20.80 7.99 1.16
CA ARG A 239 20.99 9.43 1.39
C ARG A 239 22.46 9.76 1.68
N ASP A 240 23.11 8.96 2.51
CA ASP A 240 24.50 9.18 2.91
C ASP A 240 25.46 8.97 1.72
N GLU A 241 25.06 8.15 0.74
CA GLU A 241 25.74 8.01 -0.57
C GLU A 241 25.36 9.10 -1.59
N GLY A 242 24.41 9.98 -1.26
CA GLY A 242 23.93 11.04 -2.16
C GLY A 242 23.07 10.51 -3.32
N LEU A 243 22.50 9.31 -3.19
CA LEU A 243 21.68 8.65 -4.20
C LEU A 243 20.18 8.81 -3.94
N LEU A 244 19.77 9.11 -2.71
CA LEU A 244 18.35 9.29 -2.38
C LEU A 244 17.78 10.57 -3.01
N PRO A 245 16.71 10.49 -3.82
CA PRO A 245 16.07 11.68 -4.38
C PRO A 245 15.53 12.64 -3.29
N ASP A 246 15.72 13.94 -3.49
CA ASP A 246 15.31 15.01 -2.54
C ASP A 246 13.81 15.02 -2.18
N VAL A 247 12.98 14.37 -3.00
CA VAL A 247 11.54 14.25 -2.76
C VAL A 247 11.23 13.41 -1.51
N TYR A 248 12.15 12.54 -1.09
CA TYR A 248 12.03 11.74 0.11
C TYR A 248 12.61 12.48 1.32
N ASN A 249 11.74 13.15 2.08
CA ASN A 249 12.11 13.76 3.36
C ASN A 249 12.12 12.70 4.47
N VAL A 250 13.21 11.93 4.54
CA VAL A 250 13.31 10.78 5.44
C VAL A 250 13.81 11.20 6.84
N PRO A 251 12.99 10.98 7.90
CA PRO A 251 13.41 11.27 9.28
C PRO A 251 14.52 10.33 9.75
N SER A 252 15.13 10.64 10.90
CA SER A 252 16.09 9.71 11.51
C SER A 252 15.40 8.40 11.95
N PRO A 253 16.10 7.24 11.95
CA PRO A 253 15.55 5.99 12.46
C PRO A 253 15.00 6.12 13.90
N ALA A 254 15.68 6.88 14.76
CA ALA A 254 15.24 7.11 16.13
C ALA A 254 13.93 7.93 16.21
N GLU A 255 13.73 8.88 15.31
CA GLU A 255 12.47 9.63 15.21
C GLU A 255 11.33 8.73 14.73
N VAL A 256 11.58 7.94 13.67
CA VAL A 256 10.62 6.96 13.14
C VAL A 256 10.23 5.97 14.23
N ALA A 257 11.21 5.37 14.91
CA ALA A 257 11.01 4.44 16.00
C ALA A 257 10.14 5.03 17.12
N SER A 258 10.46 6.24 17.57
CA SER A 258 9.73 6.92 18.64
C SER A 258 8.26 7.16 18.28
N ARG A 259 7.99 7.63 17.06
CA ARG A 259 6.62 7.89 16.57
C ARG A 259 5.83 6.59 16.41
N GLN A 260 6.44 5.55 15.85
CA GLN A 260 5.81 4.25 15.68
C GLN A 260 5.54 3.53 17.01
N ILE A 261 6.42 3.65 18.01
CA ILE A 261 6.16 3.19 19.39
C ILE A 261 4.92 3.88 19.94
N ALA A 262 4.82 5.21 19.82
CA ALA A 262 3.68 5.97 20.33
C ALA A 262 2.36 5.54 19.68
N VAL A 263 2.34 5.28 18.37
CA VAL A 263 1.17 4.73 17.68
C VAL A 263 0.81 3.34 18.20
N CYS A 264 1.79 2.43 18.31
CA CYS A 264 1.55 1.08 18.81
C CYS A 264 1.00 1.08 20.25
N GLU A 265 1.59 1.87 21.15
CA GLU A 265 1.17 1.96 22.56
C GLU A 265 -0.24 2.54 22.69
N ARG A 266 -0.59 3.55 21.87
CA ARG A 266 -1.96 4.08 21.79
C ARG A 266 -2.97 2.99 21.45
N LEU A 267 -2.68 2.19 20.41
CA LEU A 267 -3.56 1.12 19.96
C LEU A 267 -3.64 -0.06 20.96
N ILE A 268 -2.53 -0.41 21.61
CA ILE A 268 -2.51 -1.39 22.71
C ILE A 268 -3.43 -0.93 23.84
N ASN A 269 -3.31 0.32 24.26
CA ASN A 269 -4.11 0.89 25.35
C ASN A 269 -5.61 0.92 24.99
N GLU A 270 -5.94 1.23 23.74
CA GLU A 270 -7.32 1.18 23.24
C GLU A 270 -7.89 -0.25 23.29
N ASN A 271 -7.14 -1.25 22.79
CA ASN A 271 -7.57 -2.66 22.82
C ASN A 271 -7.81 -3.15 24.26
N ILE A 272 -6.90 -2.81 25.18
CA ILE A 272 -7.04 -3.14 26.61
C ILE A 272 -8.27 -2.47 27.20
N ARG A 273 -8.49 -1.18 26.93
CA ARG A 273 -9.64 -0.40 27.43
C ARG A 273 -10.97 -1.00 26.97
N LEU A 274 -11.04 -1.44 25.72
CA LEU A 274 -12.24 -2.05 25.13
C LEU A 274 -12.52 -3.46 25.67
N ARG A 275 -11.57 -4.06 26.40
CA ARG A 275 -11.63 -5.45 26.90
C ARG A 275 -11.94 -6.45 25.78
N ASP A 276 -11.48 -6.14 24.57
CA ASP A 276 -11.78 -6.93 23.40
C ASP A 276 -10.88 -8.17 23.38
N ARG A 277 -11.46 -9.33 23.71
CA ARG A 277 -10.72 -10.60 23.71
C ARG A 277 -10.35 -11.04 22.29
N GLU A 278 -11.12 -10.63 21.28
CA GLU A 278 -10.78 -10.91 19.88
C GLU A 278 -9.53 -10.11 19.49
N ALA A 279 -9.32 -8.89 20.03
CA ALA A 279 -8.16 -8.05 19.75
C ALA A 279 -6.81 -8.51 20.36
N ARG A 280 -6.79 -9.64 21.09
CA ARG A 280 -5.58 -10.10 21.79
C ARG A 280 -4.40 -10.42 20.85
N PRO A 281 -4.56 -11.16 19.73
CA PRO A 281 -3.44 -11.44 18.82
C PRO A 281 -2.84 -10.15 18.24
N HIS A 282 -3.66 -9.14 17.95
CA HIS A 282 -3.18 -7.84 17.48
C HIS A 282 -2.43 -7.07 18.54
N THR A 283 -2.85 -7.19 19.80
CA THR A 283 -2.13 -6.57 20.91
C THR A 283 -0.74 -7.20 21.09
N GLU A 284 -0.60 -8.50 20.83
CA GLU A 284 0.69 -9.20 20.84
C GLU A 284 1.57 -8.75 19.67
N MET A 285 1.02 -8.71 18.45
CA MET A 285 1.71 -8.15 17.26
C MET A 285 2.16 -6.70 17.46
N LEU A 286 1.32 -5.84 18.05
CA LEU A 286 1.67 -4.46 18.38
C LEU A 286 2.83 -4.37 19.37
N ARG A 287 2.90 -5.29 20.35
CA ARG A 287 4.01 -5.36 21.30
C ARG A 287 5.30 -5.81 20.61
N GLU A 288 5.22 -6.72 19.65
CA GLU A 288 6.36 -7.10 18.82
C GLU A 288 6.85 -5.90 18.00
N MET A 289 5.95 -5.11 17.41
CA MET A 289 6.32 -3.86 16.74
C MET A 289 6.97 -2.85 17.69
N VAL A 290 6.49 -2.71 18.94
CA VAL A 290 7.16 -1.88 19.95
C VAL A 290 8.57 -2.40 20.24
N ALA A 291 8.76 -3.71 20.37
CA ALA A 291 10.08 -4.31 20.61
C ALA A 291 11.05 -4.05 19.44
N ILE A 292 10.57 -4.23 18.20
CA ILE A 292 11.32 -3.94 16.96
C ILE A 292 11.72 -2.47 16.89
N ASN A 293 10.80 -1.54 17.17
CA ASN A 293 11.15 -0.12 17.13
C ASN A 293 12.13 0.26 18.26
N LYS A 294 12.02 -0.38 19.44
CA LYS A 294 12.95 -0.14 20.55
C LYS A 294 14.38 -0.61 20.27
N SER A 295 14.58 -1.62 19.42
CA SER A 295 15.94 -2.05 19.06
C SER A 295 16.66 -1.06 18.13
N ALA A 296 15.95 -0.07 17.59
CA ALA A 296 16.50 1.00 16.75
C ALA A 296 16.80 2.30 17.53
N LEU A 297 16.57 2.31 18.86
CA LEU A 297 16.88 3.42 19.77
C LEU A 297 18.14 3.11 20.58
#